data_AF-A0AA90V5R8-F1
#
_entry.id   AF-A0AA90V5R8-F1
#
_cell.length_a   1.000
_cell.length_b   1.000
_cell.length_c   1.000
_cell.angle_alpha   90.00
_cell.angle_beta   90.00
_cell.angle_gamma   90.00
#
_symmetry.space_group_name_H-M   'P 1'
#
loop_
_entity.id
_entity.type
_entity.pdbx_description
1 polymer ?
#
loop_
_entity_poly.entity_id
_entity_poly.type
_entity_poly.pdbx_seq_one_letter_code
_entity_poly.pdbx_strand_id
1 'polypeptide(L)'
;MEEMLSNALDNPNYWTDYPADCISRVKTDLNEFVGGIMEKEGRISILSIYDFLKGEPYGYLPCNMTAFFMGFLLKEYVNDKYSWSDGLSSDNMSLGKMKEMIEEVIKHDNTPNSRYRDKYIVTMTPEEKAFIDGTSMAFEIVKGSCSSVEAARDRIRAKMKQSLYFPIWTVGEILNDVNLKTSESVIRELLVDYQDLANNTTNKSESDIANSIGRKFIKNVNAAEDLHKLLTEANCKKGMLKYLDGYKDGELPKLAESIGDGGQYINSLKKKFDAGEANWVWKKETVNQQIDAVILEYQITAMTGALLGSCKSYMEALKAWNEKINNIKLAYETIKNDVGDLLPLLAVLKELKQQGQLPENKKVEFLELLQNYGESFNKFYTSQFELFCTSCEFYLQNLNDADREKVFGRMQSGCFTSDNASYNKKVEEVVNQYRKELGSIRLKNIWKEKTQTDSPRKWSEVNKMPILAMIPDDELVDCRRIFGILSSPNPTDKDVNIALTYLESFTHWSELNDESAKDNAFKARFLEDKSVLLQNISEVKEYVESHVSDSPYNWMENPNVTKAIDRFADAEYSSVGCDLAIQKIDSMNPEDVKRYLKELIKNNMKVGLQIIINN
;
A
#
# COMPACT_ATOMS: atom_id res chain seq x y z
N MET A 1 45.31 -9.57 -70.02
CA MET A 1 45.37 -9.58 -68.54
C MET A 1 46.64 -10.27 -68.07
N GLU A 2 46.95 -11.48 -68.56
CA GLU A 2 48.22 -12.17 -68.30
C GLU A 2 49.45 -11.34 -68.68
N GLU A 3 49.43 -10.65 -69.82
CA GLU A 3 50.56 -9.82 -70.25
C GLU A 3 50.80 -8.60 -69.34
N MET A 4 49.72 -7.93 -68.89
CA MET A 4 49.75 -6.75 -68.01
C MET A 4 50.18 -7.07 -66.56
N LEU A 5 50.01 -8.32 -66.11
CA LEU A 5 50.33 -8.76 -64.75
C LEU A 5 51.48 -9.78 -64.71
N SER A 6 52.11 -10.05 -65.86
CA SER A 6 53.14 -11.07 -66.03
C SER A 6 54.29 -10.92 -65.02
N ASN A 7 54.76 -9.69 -64.79
CA ASN A 7 55.80 -9.39 -63.80
C ASN A 7 55.29 -9.30 -62.35
N ALA A 8 53.96 -9.29 -62.14
CA ALA A 8 53.33 -8.93 -60.87
C ALA A 8 52.66 -10.09 -60.12
N LEU A 9 52.23 -11.15 -60.81
CA LEU A 9 51.45 -12.24 -60.20
C LEU A 9 52.21 -12.99 -59.09
N ASP A 10 53.47 -13.33 -59.34
CA ASP A 10 54.32 -14.10 -58.43
C ASP A 10 55.41 -13.25 -57.73
N ASN A 11 55.38 -11.92 -57.93
CA ASN A 11 56.33 -11.02 -57.29
C ASN A 11 55.65 -10.17 -56.20
N PRO A 12 55.96 -10.37 -54.91
CA PRO A 12 55.40 -9.57 -53.82
C PRO A 12 55.84 -8.11 -53.82
N ASN A 13 56.92 -7.76 -54.55
CA ASN A 13 57.49 -6.41 -54.62
C ASN A 13 57.40 -5.80 -56.03
N TYR A 14 56.45 -6.27 -56.85
CA TYR A 14 56.36 -5.93 -58.27
C TYR A 14 56.34 -4.43 -58.59
N TRP A 15 55.76 -3.60 -57.71
CA TRP A 15 55.70 -2.15 -57.93
C TRP A 15 57.02 -1.44 -57.69
N THR A 16 57.95 -2.08 -56.97
CA THR A 16 59.31 -1.58 -56.74
C THR A 16 60.28 -2.13 -57.78
N ASP A 17 60.14 -3.42 -58.12
CA ASP A 17 61.04 -4.10 -59.07
C ASP A 17 60.74 -3.72 -60.53
N TYR A 18 59.46 -3.45 -60.85
CA TYR A 18 58.98 -3.10 -62.19
C TYR A 18 58.15 -1.81 -62.15
N PRO A 19 58.73 -0.65 -61.77
CA PRO A 19 57.99 0.59 -61.56
C PRO A 19 57.39 1.18 -62.84
N ALA A 20 57.91 0.78 -64.01
CA ALA A 20 57.41 1.24 -65.30
C ALA A 20 56.06 0.63 -65.70
N ASP A 21 55.71 -0.54 -65.15
CA ASP A 21 54.49 -1.27 -65.50
C ASP A 21 53.24 -0.51 -65.06
N CYS A 22 52.17 -0.58 -65.85
CA CYS A 22 50.94 0.17 -65.58
C CYS A 22 50.35 -0.15 -64.19
N ILE A 23 50.33 -1.44 -63.81
CA ILE A 23 49.82 -1.87 -62.51
C ILE A 23 50.71 -1.40 -61.34
N SER A 24 52.02 -1.29 -61.57
CA SER A 24 53.00 -0.81 -60.59
C SER A 24 52.81 0.66 -60.27
N ARG A 25 52.53 1.49 -61.29
CA ARG A 25 52.19 2.91 -61.11
C ARG A 25 50.91 3.07 -60.29
N VAL A 26 49.85 2.37 -60.67
CA VAL A 26 48.58 2.36 -59.92
C VAL A 26 48.81 1.95 -58.46
N LYS A 27 49.59 0.89 -58.22
CA LYS A 27 49.90 0.42 -56.86
C LYS A 27 50.70 1.45 -56.06
N THR A 28 51.67 2.12 -56.68
CA THR A 28 52.50 3.14 -56.01
C THR A 28 51.65 4.32 -55.57
N ASP A 29 50.87 4.88 -56.50
CA ASP A 29 50.02 6.04 -56.24
C ASP A 29 48.89 5.71 -55.25
N LEU A 30 48.31 4.50 -55.35
CA LEU A 30 47.34 4.01 -54.39
C LEU A 30 47.95 3.84 -53.00
N ASN A 31 49.17 3.30 -52.88
CA ASN A 31 49.84 3.16 -51.59
C ASN A 31 50.13 4.53 -50.95
N GLU A 32 50.51 5.53 -51.74
CA GLU A 32 50.70 6.91 -51.26
C GLU A 32 49.37 7.52 -50.78
N PHE A 33 48.30 7.37 -51.55
CA PHE A 33 46.96 7.82 -51.17
C PHE A 33 46.47 7.16 -49.89
N VAL A 34 46.55 5.82 -49.82
CA VAL A 34 46.13 5.05 -48.64
C VAL A 34 46.98 5.41 -47.43
N GLY A 35 48.31 5.46 -47.58
CA GLY A 35 49.24 5.79 -46.52
C GLY A 35 48.97 7.17 -45.93
N GLY A 36 48.80 8.19 -46.78
CA GLY A 36 48.57 9.57 -46.34
C GLY A 36 47.25 9.76 -45.57
N ILE A 37 46.20 8.99 -45.89
CA ILE A 37 44.94 9.01 -45.14
C ILE A 37 45.06 8.18 -43.86
N MET A 38 45.64 6.99 -43.94
CA MET A 38 45.85 6.11 -42.79
C MET A 38 46.70 6.77 -41.70
N GLU A 39 47.75 7.51 -42.06
CA GLU A 39 48.57 8.25 -41.09
C GLU A 39 47.80 9.36 -40.37
N LYS A 40 46.79 9.96 -41.01
CA LYS A 40 45.99 11.06 -40.45
C LYS A 40 44.77 10.57 -39.68
N GLU A 41 44.09 9.55 -40.20
CA GLU A 41 42.76 9.12 -39.74
C GLU A 41 42.75 7.73 -39.10
N GLY A 42 43.84 6.95 -39.21
CA GLY A 42 43.93 5.57 -38.70
C GLY A 42 43.06 4.55 -39.45
N ARG A 43 42.33 4.98 -40.47
CA ARG A 43 41.43 4.17 -41.29
C ARG A 43 41.27 4.76 -42.69
N ILE A 44 40.88 3.93 -43.65
CA ILE A 44 40.49 4.38 -45.00
C ILE A 44 39.23 3.67 -45.48
N SER A 45 38.35 4.42 -46.14
CA SER A 45 37.12 3.91 -46.75
C SER A 45 37.41 3.09 -48.01
N ILE A 46 36.70 1.98 -48.19
CA ILE A 46 36.73 1.22 -49.45
C ILE A 46 36.12 2.00 -50.59
N LEU A 47 35.11 2.84 -50.32
CA LEU A 47 34.54 3.77 -51.28
C LEU A 47 35.55 4.81 -51.73
N SER A 48 36.33 5.40 -50.82
CA SER A 48 37.40 6.35 -51.19
C SER A 48 38.49 5.71 -52.04
N ILE A 49 38.88 4.47 -51.74
CA ILE A 49 39.81 3.71 -52.60
C ILE A 49 39.22 3.48 -53.98
N TYR A 50 37.95 3.10 -54.03
CA TYR A 50 37.25 2.86 -55.30
C TYR A 50 37.14 4.14 -56.14
N ASP A 51 36.77 5.26 -55.52
CA ASP A 51 36.67 6.58 -56.17
C ASP A 51 38.03 7.07 -56.67
N PHE A 52 39.12 6.82 -55.92
CA PHE A 52 40.48 7.10 -56.38
C PHE A 52 40.81 6.35 -57.68
N LEU A 53 40.46 5.07 -57.77
CA LEU A 53 40.69 4.26 -58.98
C LEU A 53 39.77 4.68 -60.14
N LYS A 54 38.57 5.22 -59.86
CA LYS A 54 37.67 5.78 -60.88
C LYS A 54 38.15 7.14 -61.41
N GLY A 55 38.87 7.89 -60.58
CA GLY A 55 39.39 9.21 -60.92
C GLY A 55 40.45 9.20 -62.02
N GLU A 56 40.77 10.40 -62.51
CA GLU A 56 41.95 10.62 -63.37
C GLU A 56 43.24 10.28 -62.59
N PRO A 57 44.22 9.57 -63.19
CA PRO A 57 44.34 9.20 -64.60
C PRO A 57 43.85 7.78 -64.96
N TYR A 58 43.23 7.03 -64.04
CA TYR A 58 43.00 5.59 -64.22
C TYR A 58 41.65 5.22 -64.83
N GLY A 59 40.56 5.88 -64.41
CA GLY A 59 39.24 5.74 -65.04
C GLY A 59 38.60 4.34 -64.94
N TYR A 60 38.71 3.65 -63.80
CA TYR A 60 38.12 2.32 -63.64
C TYR A 60 36.59 2.35 -63.74
N LEU A 61 35.98 1.32 -64.32
CA LEU A 61 34.52 1.21 -64.50
C LEU A 61 33.90 0.19 -63.53
N PRO A 62 32.60 0.28 -63.17
CA PRO A 62 31.95 -0.63 -62.22
C PRO A 62 31.69 -2.04 -62.81
N CYS A 63 32.76 -2.82 -63.04
CA CYS A 63 32.68 -4.15 -63.65
C CYS A 63 33.55 -5.18 -62.92
N ASN A 64 33.40 -6.46 -63.30
CA ASN A 64 34.15 -7.58 -62.70
C ASN A 64 35.67 -7.43 -62.83
N MET A 65 36.15 -6.70 -63.85
CA MET A 65 37.58 -6.45 -64.04
C MET A 65 38.12 -5.51 -62.95
N THR A 66 37.35 -4.48 -62.57
CA THR A 66 37.70 -3.61 -61.45
C THR A 66 37.69 -4.36 -60.13
N ALA A 67 36.73 -5.26 -59.92
CA ALA A 67 36.72 -6.11 -58.72
C ALA A 67 38.01 -6.96 -58.61
N PHE A 68 38.46 -7.54 -59.74
CA PHE A 68 39.72 -8.28 -59.79
C PHE A 68 40.92 -7.39 -59.44
N PHE A 69 41.04 -6.21 -60.06
CA PHE A 69 42.17 -5.33 -59.81
C PHE A 69 42.18 -4.75 -58.39
N MET A 70 41.03 -4.37 -57.84
CA MET A 70 40.93 -3.98 -56.43
C MET A 70 41.37 -5.13 -55.52
N GLY A 71 40.93 -6.35 -55.78
CA GLY A 71 41.34 -7.52 -55.02
C GLY A 71 42.86 -7.77 -55.09
N PHE A 72 43.45 -7.58 -56.27
CA PHE A 72 44.90 -7.71 -56.47
C PHE A 72 45.70 -6.59 -55.78
N LEU A 73 45.24 -5.34 -55.90
CA LEU A 73 45.89 -4.14 -55.33
C LEU A 73 45.74 -4.04 -53.80
N LEU A 74 44.72 -4.68 -53.22
CA LEU A 74 44.44 -4.64 -51.78
C LEU A 74 44.80 -5.93 -51.04
N LYS A 75 45.39 -6.91 -51.72
CA LYS A 75 45.71 -8.23 -51.14
C LYS A 75 46.59 -8.14 -49.89
N GLU A 76 47.46 -7.12 -49.80
CA GLU A 76 48.37 -6.93 -48.66
C GLU A 76 47.65 -6.49 -47.38
N TYR A 77 46.40 -6.00 -47.48
CA TYR A 77 45.59 -5.65 -46.32
C TYR A 77 44.87 -6.86 -45.70
N VAL A 78 44.89 -8.02 -46.36
CA VAL A 78 44.27 -9.25 -45.86
C VAL A 78 45.26 -10.00 -44.95
N ASN A 79 45.43 -9.49 -43.73
CA ASN A 79 46.26 -10.11 -42.70
C ASN A 79 45.85 -9.66 -41.29
N ASP A 80 46.54 -10.16 -40.28
CA ASP A 80 46.26 -9.92 -38.86
C ASP A 80 46.60 -8.52 -38.33
N LYS A 81 47.21 -7.65 -39.14
CA LYS A 81 47.55 -6.25 -38.80
C LYS A 81 46.41 -5.28 -39.12
N TYR A 82 45.50 -5.66 -39.99
CA TYR A 82 44.38 -4.81 -40.39
C TYR A 82 43.06 -5.43 -39.92
N SER A 83 42.14 -4.55 -39.53
CA SER A 83 40.74 -4.90 -39.28
C SER A 83 39.85 -4.18 -40.29
N TRP A 84 38.62 -4.67 -40.45
CA TRP A 84 37.58 -3.92 -41.15
C TRP A 84 36.61 -3.32 -40.13
N SER A 85 35.99 -2.18 -40.43
CA SER A 85 34.88 -1.66 -39.63
C SER A 85 33.82 -1.00 -40.49
N ASP A 86 32.55 -1.06 -40.08
CA ASP A 86 31.45 -0.27 -40.65
C ASP A 86 30.93 0.81 -39.67
N GLY A 87 31.72 1.10 -38.63
CA GLY A 87 31.34 2.00 -37.53
C GLY A 87 30.44 1.39 -36.46
N LEU A 88 29.92 0.17 -36.67
CA LEU A 88 29.14 -0.57 -35.67
C LEU A 88 29.81 -1.88 -35.26
N SER A 89 30.34 -2.60 -36.24
CA SER A 89 31.04 -3.87 -36.08
C SER A 89 32.49 -3.73 -36.58
N SER A 90 33.35 -4.60 -36.09
CA SER A 90 34.73 -4.72 -36.56
C SER A 90 35.20 -6.15 -36.40
N ASP A 91 36.07 -6.60 -37.28
CA ASP A 91 36.81 -7.86 -37.11
C ASP A 91 38.11 -7.81 -37.90
N ASN A 92 38.95 -8.84 -37.74
CA ASN A 92 40.16 -9.00 -38.55
C ASN A 92 39.82 -8.97 -40.05
N MET A 93 40.70 -8.35 -40.85
CA MET A 93 40.54 -8.28 -42.29
C MET A 93 40.79 -9.65 -42.93
N SER A 94 39.71 -10.36 -43.25
CA SER A 94 39.76 -11.67 -43.92
C SER A 94 39.57 -11.55 -45.43
N LEU A 95 40.01 -12.58 -46.17
CA LEU A 95 39.83 -12.64 -47.62
C LEU A 95 38.34 -12.57 -48.00
N GLY A 96 37.49 -13.26 -47.24
CA GLY A 96 36.04 -13.24 -47.46
C GLY A 96 35.48 -11.83 -47.28
N LYS A 97 35.92 -11.11 -46.25
CA LYS A 97 35.42 -9.76 -46.00
C LYS A 97 35.92 -8.74 -47.02
N MET A 98 37.18 -8.83 -47.45
CA MET A 98 37.71 -7.98 -48.51
C MET A 98 36.92 -8.16 -49.81
N LYS A 99 36.58 -9.41 -50.17
CA LYS A 99 35.70 -9.70 -51.33
C LYS A 99 34.33 -9.04 -51.19
N GLU A 100 33.71 -9.17 -50.02
CA GLU A 100 32.40 -8.56 -49.73
C GLU A 100 32.45 -7.03 -49.86
N MET A 101 33.48 -6.38 -49.30
CA MET A 101 33.66 -4.92 -49.37
C MET A 101 33.79 -4.42 -50.82
N ILE A 102 34.60 -5.11 -51.64
CA ILE A 102 34.80 -4.78 -53.06
C ILE A 102 33.52 -5.04 -53.87
N GLU A 103 32.83 -6.16 -53.62
CA GLU A 103 31.59 -6.49 -54.31
C GLU A 103 30.50 -5.46 -54.02
N GLU A 104 30.33 -5.07 -52.76
CA GLU A 104 29.29 -4.12 -52.37
C GLU A 104 29.54 -2.71 -52.88
N VAL A 105 30.78 -2.22 -52.86
CA VAL A 105 31.08 -0.86 -53.35
C VAL A 105 30.84 -0.73 -54.86
N ILE A 106 31.20 -1.76 -55.64
CA ILE A 106 30.95 -1.79 -57.10
C ILE A 106 29.46 -1.95 -57.40
N LYS A 107 28.73 -2.79 -56.62
CA LYS A 107 27.27 -2.91 -56.77
C LYS A 107 26.56 -1.61 -56.43
N HIS A 108 27.03 -0.88 -55.41
CA HIS A 108 26.47 0.40 -55.03
C HIS A 108 26.58 1.43 -56.16
N ASP A 109 27.70 1.45 -56.91
CA ASP A 109 27.86 2.33 -58.07
C ASP A 109 26.96 1.93 -59.25
N ASN A 110 26.85 0.63 -59.54
CA ASN A 110 25.96 0.12 -60.59
C ASN A 110 24.47 0.30 -60.27
N THR A 111 24.10 0.16 -59.01
CA THR A 111 22.70 0.24 -58.54
C THR A 111 22.69 0.89 -57.17
N PRO A 112 22.55 2.23 -57.10
CA PRO A 112 22.57 2.98 -55.85
C PRO A 112 21.61 2.42 -54.81
N ASN A 113 22.17 2.01 -53.68
CA ASN A 113 21.43 1.45 -52.55
C ASN A 113 21.46 2.43 -51.38
N SER A 114 20.29 2.98 -51.01
CA SER A 114 20.15 3.91 -49.89
C SER A 114 20.50 3.32 -48.52
N ARG A 115 20.64 1.99 -48.41
CA ARG A 115 21.07 1.27 -47.21
C ARG A 115 22.55 0.89 -47.22
N TYR A 116 23.30 1.24 -48.26
CA TYR A 116 24.74 0.98 -48.29
C TYR A 116 25.42 1.64 -47.09
N ARG A 117 26.30 0.88 -46.45
CA ARG A 117 27.18 1.37 -45.40
C ARG A 117 28.60 1.17 -45.87
N ASP A 118 29.32 2.27 -45.89
CA ASP A 118 30.72 2.26 -46.21
C ASP A 118 31.51 1.45 -45.18
N LYS A 119 32.58 0.82 -45.65
CA LYS A 119 33.41 -0.08 -44.85
C LYS A 119 34.85 0.40 -44.95
N TYR A 120 35.52 0.36 -43.82
CA TYR A 120 36.85 0.90 -43.65
C TYR A 120 37.85 -0.22 -43.46
N ILE A 121 39.05 -0.07 -44.03
CA ILE A 121 40.25 -0.77 -43.60
C ILE A 121 40.84 0.07 -42.46
N VAL A 122 41.14 -0.55 -41.32
CA VAL A 122 41.60 0.14 -40.10
C VAL A 122 42.94 -0.46 -39.69
N THR A 123 43.91 0.40 -39.35
CA THR A 123 45.15 -0.04 -38.70
C THR A 123 44.92 -0.13 -37.21
N MET A 124 45.18 -1.31 -36.63
CA MET A 124 45.06 -1.53 -35.19
C MET A 124 46.45 -1.69 -34.58
N THR A 125 46.74 -0.93 -33.52
CA THR A 125 48.00 -1.11 -32.78
C THR A 125 48.03 -2.47 -32.09
N PRO A 126 49.23 -3.05 -31.84
CA PRO A 126 49.34 -4.29 -31.06
C PRO A 126 48.64 -4.20 -29.70
N GLU A 127 48.70 -3.03 -29.07
CA GLU A 127 48.06 -2.71 -27.81
C GLU A 127 46.53 -2.73 -27.91
N GLU A 128 45.93 -2.04 -28.89
CA GLU A 128 44.47 -2.08 -29.11
C GLU A 128 43.98 -3.50 -29.40
N LYS A 129 44.73 -4.27 -30.19
CA LYS A 129 44.41 -5.68 -30.46
C LYS A 129 44.38 -6.49 -29.18
N ALA A 130 45.44 -6.39 -28.37
CA ALA A 130 45.53 -7.09 -27.10
C ALA A 130 44.44 -6.65 -26.11
N PHE A 131 44.07 -5.37 -26.12
CA PHE A 131 42.94 -4.85 -25.35
C PHE A 131 41.62 -5.49 -25.77
N ILE A 132 41.31 -5.53 -27.08
CA ILE A 132 40.07 -6.12 -27.59
C ILE A 132 40.02 -7.62 -27.28
N ASP A 133 41.10 -8.35 -27.58
CA ASP A 133 41.18 -9.80 -27.35
C ASP A 133 41.09 -10.14 -25.86
N GLY A 134 41.85 -9.43 -25.02
CA GLY A 134 41.85 -9.63 -23.57
C GLY A 134 40.52 -9.24 -22.93
N THR A 135 39.88 -8.15 -23.37
CA THR A 135 38.55 -7.72 -22.89
C THR A 135 37.46 -8.71 -23.31
N SER A 136 37.50 -9.21 -24.55
CA SER A 136 36.56 -10.22 -25.05
C SER A 136 36.59 -11.45 -24.14
N MET A 137 37.78 -11.91 -23.75
CA MET A 137 37.95 -13.04 -22.83
C MET A 137 37.53 -12.70 -21.40
N ALA A 138 38.08 -11.63 -20.84
CA ALA A 138 37.88 -11.23 -19.44
C ALA A 138 36.41 -11.01 -19.09
N PHE A 139 35.62 -10.42 -19.99
CA PHE A 139 34.20 -10.11 -19.77
C PHE A 139 33.24 -11.05 -20.51
N GLU A 140 33.76 -12.04 -21.24
CA GLU A 140 32.98 -12.90 -22.15
C GLU A 140 32.12 -12.08 -23.14
N ILE A 141 32.72 -11.08 -23.76
CA ILE A 141 32.07 -10.23 -24.76
C ILE A 141 32.41 -10.76 -26.15
N VAL A 142 31.44 -10.80 -27.06
CA VAL A 142 31.68 -11.22 -28.45
C VAL A 142 32.67 -10.25 -29.11
N LYS A 143 33.83 -10.75 -29.53
CA LYS A 143 34.94 -9.95 -30.10
C LYS A 143 34.47 -8.97 -31.19
N GLY A 144 33.63 -9.42 -32.13
CA GLY A 144 33.13 -8.58 -33.22
C GLY A 144 32.28 -7.38 -32.80
N SER A 145 31.84 -7.33 -31.53
CA SER A 145 31.09 -6.22 -30.95
C SER A 145 31.96 -5.18 -30.24
N CYS A 146 33.26 -5.42 -30.12
CA CYS A 146 34.27 -4.50 -29.62
C CYS A 146 34.93 -3.75 -30.78
N SER A 147 34.10 -3.06 -31.58
CA SER A 147 34.53 -2.52 -32.86
C SER A 147 35.43 -1.29 -32.80
N SER A 148 35.38 -0.60 -31.68
CA SER A 148 36.27 0.49 -31.26
C SER A 148 36.44 0.44 -29.74
N VAL A 149 37.28 1.32 -29.19
CA VAL A 149 37.44 1.46 -27.73
C VAL A 149 36.11 1.85 -27.07
N GLU A 150 35.35 2.76 -27.68
CA GLU A 150 34.03 3.21 -27.21
C GLU A 150 33.01 2.07 -27.22
N ALA A 151 32.98 1.29 -28.31
CA ALA A 151 32.10 0.13 -28.40
C ALA A 151 32.46 -0.93 -27.34
N ALA A 152 33.75 -1.23 -27.15
CA ALA A 152 34.20 -2.14 -26.11
C ALA A 152 33.82 -1.64 -24.71
N ARG A 153 34.02 -0.34 -24.42
CA ARG A 153 33.59 0.32 -23.18
C ARG A 153 32.09 0.15 -22.94
N ASP A 154 31.26 0.38 -23.95
CA ASP A 154 29.80 0.26 -23.79
C ASP A 154 29.37 -1.20 -23.55
N ARG A 155 30.07 -2.18 -24.16
CA ARG A 155 29.85 -3.61 -23.87
C ARG A 155 30.31 -3.99 -22.46
N ILE A 156 31.44 -3.46 -21.99
CA ILE A 156 31.91 -3.63 -20.61
C ILE A 156 30.86 -3.10 -19.63
N ARG A 157 30.36 -1.87 -19.85
CA ARG A 157 29.30 -1.27 -19.04
C ARG A 157 28.05 -2.14 -19.01
N ALA A 158 27.64 -2.69 -20.15
CA ALA A 158 26.49 -3.58 -20.24
C ALA A 158 26.71 -4.87 -19.42
N LYS A 159 27.88 -5.53 -19.56
CA LYS A 159 28.22 -6.75 -18.79
C LYS A 159 28.27 -6.48 -17.29
N MET A 160 28.91 -5.39 -16.89
CA MET A 160 28.94 -4.91 -15.51
C MET A 160 27.51 -4.82 -14.95
N LYS A 161 26.64 -4.02 -15.58
CA LYS A 161 25.26 -3.80 -15.13
C LYS A 161 24.41 -5.07 -15.11
N GLN A 162 24.43 -5.85 -16.18
CA GLN A 162 23.47 -6.93 -16.40
C GLN A 162 23.87 -8.24 -15.73
N SER A 163 25.17 -8.46 -15.48
CA SER A 163 25.69 -9.77 -15.06
C SER A 163 26.46 -9.75 -13.75
N LEU A 164 27.05 -8.62 -13.34
CA LEU A 164 27.92 -8.59 -12.15
C LEU A 164 27.23 -8.01 -10.91
N TYR A 165 26.27 -7.11 -11.08
CA TYR A 165 25.43 -6.45 -10.06
C TYR A 165 26.18 -5.63 -8.98
N PHE A 166 27.48 -5.84 -8.80
CA PHE A 166 28.37 -5.09 -7.93
C PHE A 166 29.62 -4.62 -8.69
N PRO A 167 30.27 -3.53 -8.25
CA PRO A 167 31.45 -2.99 -8.92
C PRO A 167 32.63 -3.96 -8.99
N ILE A 168 33.29 -4.01 -10.15
CA ILE A 168 34.42 -4.93 -10.36
C ILE A 168 35.62 -4.67 -9.44
N TRP A 169 35.81 -3.43 -8.96
CA TRP A 169 36.90 -3.11 -8.04
C TRP A 169 36.76 -3.82 -6.69
N THR A 170 35.54 -4.22 -6.30
CA THR A 170 35.30 -5.00 -5.06
C THR A 170 35.97 -6.37 -5.12
N VAL A 171 36.20 -6.92 -6.32
CA VAL A 171 36.94 -8.18 -6.51
C VAL A 171 38.40 -8.04 -6.05
N GLY A 172 38.92 -6.80 -6.02
CA GLY A 172 40.22 -6.50 -5.42
C GLY A 172 40.33 -6.94 -3.96
N GLU A 173 39.23 -7.02 -3.21
CA GLU A 173 39.25 -7.44 -1.80
C GLU A 173 39.53 -8.95 -1.63
N ILE A 174 39.25 -9.77 -2.65
CA ILE A 174 39.32 -11.24 -2.57
C ILE A 174 40.45 -11.85 -3.38
N LEU A 175 41.39 -11.06 -3.91
CA LEU A 175 42.46 -11.57 -4.77
C LEU A 175 43.34 -12.60 -4.06
N ASN A 176 43.57 -12.42 -2.76
CA ASN A 176 44.32 -13.34 -1.89
C ASN A 176 43.61 -14.70 -1.71
N ASP A 177 42.31 -14.78 -2.01
CA ASP A 177 41.47 -15.97 -1.85
C ASP A 177 41.38 -16.77 -3.18
N VAL A 178 42.02 -16.29 -4.25
CA VAL A 178 41.98 -16.89 -5.59
C VAL A 178 43.40 -17.22 -6.05
N ASN A 179 43.60 -18.41 -6.62
CA ASN A 179 44.88 -18.78 -7.19
C ASN A 179 45.05 -18.14 -8.58
N LEU A 180 45.87 -17.09 -8.66
CA LEU A 180 46.13 -16.31 -9.87
C LEU A 180 47.50 -16.66 -10.46
N LYS A 181 47.58 -16.75 -11.79
CA LYS A 181 48.86 -16.92 -12.50
C LYS A 181 49.58 -15.58 -12.68
N THR A 182 48.81 -14.50 -12.73
CA THR A 182 49.26 -13.11 -12.84
C THR A 182 49.40 -12.49 -11.45
N SER A 183 50.37 -11.60 -11.25
CA SER A 183 50.57 -10.96 -9.94
C SER A 183 49.35 -10.12 -9.53
N GLU A 184 49.02 -10.15 -8.23
CA GLU A 184 47.86 -9.40 -7.69
C GLU A 184 47.93 -7.90 -8.02
N SER A 185 49.13 -7.30 -7.98
CA SER A 185 49.34 -5.89 -8.32
C SER A 185 48.85 -5.56 -9.73
N VAL A 186 49.21 -6.40 -10.71
CA VAL A 186 48.81 -6.20 -12.11
C VAL A 186 47.29 -6.35 -12.27
N ILE A 187 46.69 -7.33 -11.59
CA ILE A 187 45.24 -7.51 -11.61
C ILE A 187 44.52 -6.31 -10.98
N ARG A 188 45.01 -5.77 -9.84
CA ARG A 188 44.45 -4.56 -9.23
C ARG A 188 44.51 -3.36 -10.18
N GLU A 189 45.65 -3.16 -10.85
CA GLU A 189 45.78 -2.08 -11.84
C GLU A 189 44.84 -2.28 -13.03
N LEU A 190 44.63 -3.51 -13.49
CA LEU A 190 43.66 -3.81 -14.56
C LEU A 190 42.22 -3.51 -14.12
N LEU A 191 41.83 -3.87 -12.90
CA LEU A 191 40.50 -3.54 -12.35
C LEU A 191 40.28 -2.03 -12.29
N VAL A 192 41.30 -1.26 -11.89
CA VAL A 192 41.27 0.21 -11.89
C VAL A 192 41.20 0.75 -13.30
N ASP A 193 42.02 0.28 -14.23
CA ASP A 193 41.99 0.74 -15.63
C ASP A 193 40.62 0.47 -16.28
N TYR A 194 40.01 -0.69 -16.03
CA TYR A 194 38.66 -1.00 -16.52
C TYR A 194 37.58 -0.14 -15.86
N GLN A 195 37.73 0.17 -14.57
CA GLN A 195 36.85 1.12 -13.89
C GLN A 195 37.00 2.52 -14.50
N ASP A 196 38.21 2.96 -14.78
CA ASP A 196 38.48 4.27 -15.39
C ASP A 196 37.94 4.36 -16.81
N LEU A 197 38.13 3.29 -17.61
CA LEU A 197 37.55 3.19 -18.95
C LEU A 197 36.01 3.26 -18.88
N ALA A 198 35.40 2.52 -17.96
CA ALA A 198 33.95 2.49 -17.83
C ALA A 198 33.36 3.83 -17.35
N ASN A 199 34.07 4.59 -16.50
CA ASN A 199 33.53 5.83 -15.92
C ASN A 199 34.06 7.13 -16.56
N ASN A 200 35.05 7.03 -17.46
CA ASN A 200 35.78 8.15 -18.06
C ASN A 200 36.21 9.20 -17.00
N THR A 201 36.83 8.70 -15.93
CA THR A 201 37.12 9.44 -14.68
C THR A 201 38.41 10.23 -14.69
N THR A 202 39.22 10.07 -15.72
CA THR A 202 40.62 10.55 -15.72
C THR A 202 40.82 11.62 -16.79
N ASN A 203 41.94 12.34 -16.69
CA ASN A 203 42.38 13.26 -17.75
C ASN A 203 42.94 12.54 -18.98
N LYS A 204 42.96 11.20 -19.00
CA LYS A 204 43.46 10.39 -20.11
C LYS A 204 42.31 10.11 -21.09
N SER A 205 42.65 10.00 -22.38
CA SER A 205 41.65 9.57 -23.36
C SER A 205 41.29 8.10 -23.16
N GLU A 206 40.10 7.67 -23.63
CA GLU A 206 39.69 6.27 -23.57
C GLU A 206 40.69 5.37 -24.31
N SER A 207 41.24 5.85 -25.43
CA SER A 207 42.29 5.17 -26.19
C SER A 207 43.59 5.02 -25.39
N ASP A 208 43.98 6.00 -24.56
CA ASP A 208 45.16 5.86 -23.69
C ASP A 208 44.97 4.76 -22.63
N ILE A 209 43.75 4.66 -22.08
CA ILE A 209 43.39 3.64 -21.10
C ILE A 209 43.35 2.26 -21.77
N ALA A 210 42.70 2.14 -22.93
CA ALA A 210 42.68 0.91 -23.72
C ALA A 210 44.11 0.44 -24.07
N ASN A 211 44.97 1.35 -24.51
CA ASN A 211 46.37 1.06 -24.80
C ASN A 211 47.16 0.64 -23.54
N SER A 212 46.87 1.23 -22.37
CA SER A 212 47.45 0.80 -21.09
C SER A 212 47.07 -0.65 -20.77
N ILE A 213 45.79 -0.98 -20.87
CA ILE A 213 45.27 -2.34 -20.65
C ILE A 213 45.91 -3.31 -21.65
N GLY A 214 45.96 -2.94 -22.93
CA GLY A 214 46.61 -3.71 -24.00
C GLY A 214 48.06 -4.05 -23.69
N ARG A 215 48.87 -3.06 -23.30
CA ARG A 215 50.27 -3.27 -22.87
C ARG A 215 50.37 -4.24 -21.69
N LYS A 216 49.44 -4.17 -20.74
CA LYS A 216 49.42 -5.09 -19.59
C LYS A 216 49.09 -6.51 -20.01
N PHE A 217 48.16 -6.72 -20.95
CA PHE A 217 47.86 -8.05 -21.50
C PHE A 217 49.03 -8.63 -22.31
N ILE A 218 49.72 -7.81 -23.10
CA ILE A 218 50.92 -8.27 -23.83
C ILE A 218 52.00 -8.74 -22.87
N LYS A 219 52.26 -7.97 -21.80
CA LYS A 219 53.28 -8.31 -20.79
C LYS A 219 52.87 -9.50 -19.91
N ASN A 220 51.57 -9.73 -19.72
CA ASN A 220 51.03 -10.73 -18.80
C ASN A 220 49.99 -11.60 -19.51
N VAL A 221 50.46 -12.61 -20.24
CA VAL A 221 49.64 -13.45 -21.13
C VAL A 221 48.48 -14.18 -20.43
N ASN A 222 48.57 -14.43 -19.12
CA ASN A 222 47.50 -15.08 -18.34
C ASN A 222 46.49 -14.09 -17.74
N ALA A 223 46.71 -12.78 -17.83
CA ALA A 223 45.90 -11.80 -17.12
C ALA A 223 44.43 -11.78 -17.58
N ALA A 224 44.18 -12.02 -18.87
CA ALA A 224 42.82 -12.12 -19.39
C ALA A 224 42.07 -13.36 -18.86
N GLU A 225 42.76 -14.50 -18.77
CA GLU A 225 42.20 -15.75 -18.20
C GLU A 225 41.91 -15.59 -16.70
N ASP A 226 42.83 -14.96 -15.96
CA ASP A 226 42.67 -14.69 -14.54
C ASP A 226 41.53 -13.70 -14.28
N LEU A 227 41.42 -12.62 -15.07
CA LEU A 227 40.29 -11.70 -15.01
C LEU A 227 38.96 -12.39 -15.33
N HIS A 228 38.92 -13.28 -16.34
CA HIS A 228 37.73 -14.06 -16.65
C HIS A 228 37.24 -14.89 -15.46
N LYS A 229 38.16 -15.53 -14.72
CA LYS A 229 37.81 -16.27 -13.48
C LYS A 229 37.32 -15.35 -12.37
N LEU A 230 37.86 -14.14 -12.30
CA LEU A 230 37.56 -13.16 -11.26
C LEU A 230 36.24 -12.42 -11.50
N LEU A 231 35.96 -12.00 -12.73
CA LEU A 231 34.84 -11.14 -13.11
C LEU A 231 33.53 -11.93 -13.26
N THR A 232 33.08 -12.50 -12.14
CA THR A 232 31.82 -13.25 -12.05
C THR A 232 30.89 -12.62 -11.01
N GLU A 233 29.57 -12.87 -11.12
CA GLU A 233 28.57 -12.41 -10.14
C GLU A 233 28.96 -12.83 -8.71
N ALA A 234 29.34 -14.10 -8.55
CA ALA A 234 29.68 -14.68 -7.24
C ALA A 234 30.89 -13.99 -6.61
N ASN A 235 31.92 -13.70 -7.40
CA ASN A 235 33.14 -13.05 -6.90
C ASN A 235 32.93 -11.56 -6.64
N CYS A 236 32.15 -10.85 -7.48
CA CYS A 236 31.78 -9.47 -7.20
C CYS A 236 30.95 -9.36 -5.90
N LYS A 237 30.03 -10.30 -5.66
CA LYS A 237 29.29 -10.40 -4.40
C LYS A 237 30.20 -10.67 -3.20
N LYS A 238 31.13 -11.62 -3.30
CA LYS A 238 32.12 -11.91 -2.24
C LYS A 238 33.02 -10.71 -1.94
N GLY A 239 33.49 -10.05 -3.00
CA GLY A 239 34.28 -8.82 -2.92
C GLY A 239 33.51 -7.72 -2.18
N MET A 240 32.25 -7.51 -2.54
CA MET A 240 31.40 -6.53 -1.85
C MET A 240 31.17 -6.90 -0.38
N LEU A 241 30.93 -8.17 -0.04
CA LEU A 241 30.80 -8.60 1.36
C LEU A 241 32.06 -8.27 2.17
N LYS A 242 33.25 -8.62 1.65
CA LYS A 242 34.53 -8.34 2.30
C LYS A 242 34.81 -6.84 2.42
N TYR A 243 34.40 -6.05 1.42
CA TYR A 243 34.47 -4.59 1.49
C TYR A 243 33.57 -4.03 2.61
N LEU A 244 32.34 -4.55 2.73
CA LEU A 244 31.39 -4.13 3.76
C LEU A 244 31.85 -4.48 5.18
N ASP A 245 32.62 -5.55 5.37
CA ASP A 245 33.21 -5.91 6.66
C ASP A 245 34.22 -4.86 7.16
N GLY A 246 34.89 -4.15 6.24
CA GLY A 246 35.85 -3.09 6.56
C GLY A 246 35.27 -1.68 6.53
N TYR A 247 34.26 -1.42 5.69
CA TYR A 247 33.67 -0.09 5.53
C TYR A 247 32.94 0.35 6.82
N LYS A 248 33.33 1.50 7.38
CA LYS A 248 32.83 2.01 8.69
C LYS A 248 32.86 0.93 9.78
N ASP A 249 33.97 0.20 9.87
CA ASP A 249 34.17 -0.88 10.85
C ASP A 249 33.07 -1.96 10.82
N GLY A 250 32.50 -2.24 9.65
CA GLY A 250 31.46 -3.26 9.49
C GLY A 250 30.10 -2.87 10.05
N GLU A 251 29.76 -1.58 10.08
CA GLU A 251 28.50 -1.08 10.62
C GLU A 251 27.28 -1.77 9.99
N LEU A 252 27.24 -1.90 8.65
CA LEU A 252 26.10 -2.51 7.96
C LEU A 252 25.90 -4.00 8.33
N PRO A 253 26.92 -4.88 8.22
CA PRO A 253 26.81 -6.26 8.70
C PRO A 253 26.39 -6.37 10.18
N LYS A 254 26.95 -5.54 11.07
CA LYS A 254 26.60 -5.52 12.50
C LYS A 254 25.14 -5.14 12.74
N LEU A 255 24.65 -4.11 12.03
CA LEU A 255 23.24 -3.73 12.09
C LEU A 255 22.34 -4.86 11.58
N ALA A 256 22.69 -5.47 10.44
CA ALA A 256 21.97 -6.59 9.85
C ALA A 256 21.86 -7.80 10.79
N GLU A 257 22.95 -8.12 11.51
CA GLU A 257 22.97 -9.14 12.55
C GLU A 257 22.06 -8.75 13.72
N SER A 258 22.13 -7.50 14.21
CA SER A 258 21.34 -7.02 15.35
C SER A 258 19.83 -7.07 15.10
N ILE A 259 19.39 -6.81 13.87
CA ILE A 259 17.98 -6.87 13.48
C ILE A 259 17.55 -8.27 13.01
N GLY A 260 18.50 -9.20 12.85
CA GLY A 260 18.26 -10.57 12.42
C GLY A 260 17.77 -10.69 10.96
N ASP A 261 18.38 -9.95 10.03
CA ASP A 261 17.96 -9.93 8.61
C ASP A 261 18.30 -11.22 7.82
N GLY A 262 19.19 -12.07 8.36
CA GLY A 262 19.61 -13.33 7.72
C GLY A 262 20.57 -13.18 6.52
N GLY A 263 21.37 -12.12 6.47
CA GLY A 263 22.29 -11.77 5.38
C GLY A 263 21.62 -11.06 4.19
N GLN A 264 20.43 -10.47 4.35
CA GLN A 264 19.67 -9.86 3.25
C GLN A 264 20.13 -8.43 2.89
N TYR A 265 20.94 -7.78 3.72
CA TYR A 265 21.49 -6.44 3.50
C TYR A 265 22.22 -6.31 2.16
N ILE A 266 22.88 -7.39 1.71
CA ILE A 266 23.53 -7.43 0.40
C ILE A 266 22.52 -7.30 -0.75
N ASN A 267 21.31 -7.87 -0.59
CA ASN A 267 20.23 -7.74 -1.56
C ASN A 267 19.56 -6.36 -1.47
N SER A 268 19.45 -5.78 -0.27
CA SER A 268 19.01 -4.38 -0.11
C SER A 268 19.97 -3.41 -0.81
N LEU A 269 21.28 -3.62 -0.67
CA LEU A 269 22.29 -2.83 -1.36
C LEU A 269 22.26 -3.03 -2.87
N LYS A 270 22.11 -4.28 -3.34
CA LYS A 270 21.94 -4.59 -4.78
C LYS A 270 20.79 -3.78 -5.40
N LYS A 271 19.63 -3.70 -4.74
CA LYS A 271 18.47 -2.92 -5.22
C LYS A 271 18.76 -1.41 -5.35
N LYS A 272 19.65 -0.85 -4.53
CA LYS A 272 20.06 0.56 -4.64
C LYS A 272 20.85 0.83 -5.93
N PHE A 273 21.52 -0.18 -6.49
CA PHE A 273 22.21 -0.07 -7.78
C PHE A 273 21.28 -0.27 -9.00
N ASP A 274 20.11 -0.88 -8.82
CA ASP A 274 19.12 -1.09 -9.88
C ASP A 274 18.21 0.14 -10.13
N ALA A 275 18.14 1.08 -9.17
CA ALA A 275 17.33 2.30 -9.29
C ALA A 275 17.94 3.26 -10.33
N GLY A 276 17.12 3.69 -11.30
CA GLY A 276 17.51 4.24 -12.61
C GLY A 276 18.40 5.50 -12.68
N GLU A 277 18.92 6.00 -11.57
CA GLU A 277 19.94 7.07 -11.51
C GLU A 277 21.38 6.52 -11.41
N ALA A 278 21.57 5.26 -10.99
CA ALA A 278 22.88 4.64 -10.77
C ALA A 278 23.60 4.19 -12.07
N ASN A 279 23.10 4.60 -13.24
CA ASN A 279 23.45 3.95 -14.51
C ASN A 279 24.94 4.04 -14.92
N TRP A 280 25.75 4.92 -14.31
CA TRP A 280 27.09 5.24 -14.85
C TRP A 280 28.19 5.50 -13.82
N VAL A 281 27.97 5.18 -12.53
CA VAL A 281 28.89 5.63 -11.46
C VAL A 281 29.11 4.55 -10.41
N TRP A 282 29.70 3.42 -10.79
CA TRP A 282 30.24 2.46 -9.82
C TRP A 282 31.58 2.94 -9.24
N LYS A 283 31.73 4.25 -9.07
CA LYS A 283 32.84 4.86 -8.35
C LYS A 283 32.70 4.54 -6.88
N LYS A 284 33.83 4.47 -6.19
CA LYS A 284 33.88 4.10 -4.78
C LYS A 284 33.04 5.06 -3.92
N GLU A 285 33.04 6.35 -4.25
CA GLU A 285 32.29 7.39 -3.53
C GLU A 285 30.78 7.19 -3.66
N THR A 286 30.28 6.96 -4.87
CA THR A 286 28.84 6.73 -5.10
C THR A 286 28.38 5.42 -4.47
N VAL A 287 29.20 4.38 -4.54
CA VAL A 287 28.92 3.11 -3.87
C VAL A 287 28.87 3.30 -2.36
N ASN A 288 29.81 4.04 -1.78
CA ASN A 288 29.80 4.40 -0.36
C ASN A 288 28.54 5.17 0.04
N GLN A 289 28.06 6.11 -0.78
CA GLN A 289 26.79 6.80 -0.54
C GLN A 289 25.59 5.84 -0.53
N GLN A 290 25.56 4.85 -1.42
CA GLN A 290 24.50 3.84 -1.41
C GLN A 290 24.60 2.92 -0.18
N ILE A 291 25.82 2.56 0.24
CA ILE A 291 26.05 1.81 1.49
C ILE A 291 25.53 2.63 2.68
N ASP A 292 25.85 3.92 2.74
CA ASP A 292 25.39 4.84 3.80
C ASP A 292 23.85 4.96 3.82
N ALA A 293 23.20 5.00 2.66
CA ALA A 293 21.74 5.00 2.57
C ALA A 293 21.12 3.70 3.12
N VAL A 294 21.74 2.54 2.87
CA VAL A 294 21.28 1.27 3.44
C VAL A 294 21.57 1.20 4.94
N ILE A 295 22.72 1.70 5.40
CA ILE A 295 23.03 1.83 6.84
C ILE A 295 21.93 2.65 7.53
N LEU A 296 21.56 3.80 6.97
CA LEU A 296 20.50 4.65 7.53
C LEU A 296 19.15 3.92 7.60
N GLU A 297 18.77 3.20 6.55
CA GLU A 297 17.57 2.35 6.55
C GLU A 297 17.61 1.30 7.66
N TYR A 298 18.77 0.67 7.88
CA TYR A 298 18.95 -0.36 8.91
C TYR A 298 19.00 0.21 10.33
N GLN A 299 19.55 1.42 10.51
CA GLN A 299 19.47 2.15 11.77
C GLN A 299 18.00 2.49 12.12
N ILE A 300 17.21 2.96 11.14
CA ILE A 300 15.77 3.18 11.33
C ILE A 300 15.06 1.87 11.69
N THR A 301 15.41 0.76 11.02
CA THR A 301 14.86 -0.56 11.33
C THR A 301 15.18 -1.00 12.75
N ALA A 302 16.43 -0.86 13.19
CA ALA A 302 16.85 -1.21 14.54
C ALA A 302 16.13 -0.36 15.59
N MET A 303 16.08 0.97 15.39
CA MET A 303 15.39 1.88 16.30
C MET A 303 13.88 1.61 16.36
N THR A 304 13.25 1.38 15.21
CA THR A 304 11.84 0.98 15.15
C THR A 304 11.61 -0.36 15.84
N GLY A 305 12.53 -1.31 15.65
CA GLY A 305 12.51 -2.62 16.27
C GLY A 305 12.52 -2.55 17.80
N ALA A 306 13.36 -1.67 18.35
CA ALA A 306 13.43 -1.41 19.79
C ALA A 306 12.13 -0.80 20.33
N LEU A 307 11.50 0.10 19.58
CA LEU A 307 10.30 0.82 20.01
C LEU A 307 9.00 0.01 19.87
N LEU A 308 8.83 -0.71 18.75
CA LEU A 308 7.55 -1.29 18.33
C LEU A 308 7.56 -2.83 18.24
N GLY A 309 8.70 -3.47 18.48
CA GLY A 309 8.90 -4.91 18.34
C GLY A 309 9.73 -5.28 17.11
N SER A 310 10.34 -6.47 17.14
CA SER A 310 11.34 -6.93 16.17
C SER A 310 10.97 -6.65 14.71
N CYS A 311 11.82 -5.90 14.01
CA CYS A 311 11.74 -5.62 12.58
C CYS A 311 13.04 -6.10 11.91
N LYS A 312 12.95 -6.87 10.82
CA LYS A 312 14.11 -7.43 10.12
C LYS A 312 14.47 -6.70 8.83
N SER A 313 13.65 -5.73 8.43
CA SER A 313 13.88 -4.91 7.25
C SER A 313 13.27 -3.52 7.37
N TYR A 314 13.71 -2.59 6.52
CA TYR A 314 13.15 -1.24 6.44
C TYR A 314 11.66 -1.24 6.09
N MET A 315 11.23 -2.13 5.18
CA MET A 315 9.82 -2.27 4.82
C MET A 315 8.97 -2.77 6.01
N GLU A 316 9.48 -3.71 6.80
CA GLU A 316 8.81 -4.16 8.02
C GLU A 316 8.70 -3.03 9.06
N ALA A 317 9.75 -2.22 9.23
CA ALA A 317 9.72 -1.06 10.11
C ALA A 317 8.63 -0.06 9.69
N LEU A 318 8.55 0.29 8.40
CA LEU A 318 7.50 1.17 7.90
C LEU A 318 6.09 0.57 8.08
N LYS A 319 5.97 -0.75 7.94
CA LYS A 319 4.70 -1.46 8.18
C LYS A 319 4.30 -1.40 9.66
N ALA A 320 5.24 -1.61 10.58
CA ALA A 320 4.99 -1.51 12.02
C ALA A 320 4.48 -0.11 12.42
N TRP A 321 5.11 0.96 11.89
CA TRP A 321 4.61 2.32 12.08
C TRP A 321 3.20 2.51 11.51
N ASN A 322 2.94 2.02 10.30
CA ASN A 322 1.62 2.08 9.70
C ASN A 322 0.55 1.35 10.51
N GLU A 323 0.86 0.20 11.10
CA GLU A 323 -0.03 -0.55 11.99
C GLU A 323 -0.34 0.23 13.26
N LYS A 324 0.68 0.86 13.89
CA LYS A 324 0.46 1.75 15.04
C LYS A 324 -0.43 2.93 14.66
N ILE A 325 -0.14 3.62 13.56
CA ILE A 325 -0.93 4.75 13.08
C ILE A 325 -2.39 4.35 12.81
N ASN A 326 -2.62 3.17 12.23
CA ASN A 326 -3.97 2.64 11.98
C ASN A 326 -4.77 2.39 13.26
N ASN A 327 -4.11 2.23 14.40
CA ASN A 327 -4.76 2.00 15.69
C ASN A 327 -5.02 3.30 16.47
N ILE A 328 -4.52 4.44 16.00
CA ILE A 328 -4.75 5.74 16.63
C ILE A 328 -6.19 6.18 16.36
N LYS A 329 -6.91 6.53 17.44
CA LYS A 329 -8.31 6.99 17.41
C LYS A 329 -8.45 8.52 17.33
N LEU A 330 -7.33 9.22 17.39
CA LEU A 330 -7.24 10.68 17.37
C LEU A 330 -6.86 11.17 15.98
N ALA A 331 -7.42 12.29 15.52
CA ALA A 331 -6.96 12.95 14.31
C ALA A 331 -5.78 13.88 14.60
N TYR A 332 -4.72 13.81 13.80
CA TYR A 332 -3.53 14.66 13.92
C TYR A 332 -3.91 16.15 13.95
N GLU A 333 -4.80 16.59 13.06
CA GLU A 333 -5.20 18.00 12.96
C GLU A 333 -5.89 18.54 14.21
N THR A 334 -6.52 17.65 15.00
CA THR A 334 -7.21 17.99 16.23
C THR A 334 -6.24 18.08 17.41
N ILE A 335 -5.23 17.18 17.45
CA ILE A 335 -4.33 17.06 18.60
C ILE A 335 -2.99 17.80 18.45
N LYS A 336 -2.65 18.30 17.25
CA LYS A 336 -1.32 18.87 16.94
C LYS A 336 -0.88 20.02 17.86
N ASN A 337 -1.82 20.73 18.47
CA ASN A 337 -1.50 21.83 19.39
C ASN A 337 -1.28 21.35 20.84
N ASP A 338 -1.65 20.11 21.14
CA ASP A 338 -1.67 19.55 22.51
C ASP A 338 -0.58 18.48 22.74
N VAL A 339 0.18 18.12 21.69
CA VAL A 339 1.22 17.08 21.71
C VAL A 339 2.63 17.59 21.99
N GLY A 340 2.81 18.91 22.09
CA GLY A 340 4.10 19.55 22.41
C GLY A 340 5.25 19.09 21.50
N ASP A 341 6.36 18.69 22.11
CA ASP A 341 7.60 18.30 21.39
C ASP A 341 7.45 17.03 20.54
N LEU A 342 6.37 16.26 20.69
CA LEU A 342 6.08 15.09 19.86
C LEU A 342 5.59 15.46 18.46
N LEU A 343 5.18 16.73 18.25
CA LEU A 343 4.60 17.22 17.00
C LEU A 343 5.42 16.87 15.74
N PRO A 344 6.76 17.07 15.68
CA PRO A 344 7.53 16.80 14.47
C PRO A 344 7.52 15.31 14.08
N LEU A 345 7.59 14.40 15.06
CA LEU A 345 7.50 12.97 14.79
C LEU A 345 6.12 12.59 14.24
N LEU A 346 5.04 13.12 14.82
CA LEU A 346 3.68 12.87 14.33
C LEU A 346 3.46 13.41 12.91
N ALA A 347 4.07 14.54 12.57
CA ALA A 347 4.02 15.11 11.22
C ALA A 347 4.67 14.16 10.19
N VAL A 348 5.88 13.66 10.49
CA VAL A 348 6.57 12.69 9.61
C VAL A 348 5.78 11.37 9.50
N LEU A 349 5.20 10.88 10.59
CA LEU A 349 4.36 9.69 10.58
C LEU A 349 3.07 9.89 9.75
N LYS A 350 2.49 11.10 9.77
CA LYS A 350 1.35 11.45 8.92
C LYS A 350 1.73 11.43 7.44
N GLU A 351 2.87 12.02 7.08
CA GLU A 351 3.40 11.99 5.71
C GLU A 351 3.67 10.56 5.24
N LEU A 352 4.34 9.75 6.07
CA LEU A 352 4.59 8.33 5.82
C LEU A 352 3.29 7.58 5.53
N LYS A 353 2.23 7.83 6.33
CA LYS A 353 0.93 7.18 6.14
C LYS A 353 0.26 7.57 4.83
N GLN A 354 0.37 8.82 4.43
CA GLN A 354 -0.26 9.35 3.22
C GLN A 354 0.47 8.89 1.95
N GLN A 355 1.80 8.82 1.98
CA GLN A 355 2.63 8.50 0.82
C GLN A 355 2.98 7.00 0.72
N GLY A 356 2.84 6.24 1.81
CA GLY A 356 3.21 4.83 1.90
C GLY A 356 4.73 4.58 1.98
N GLN A 357 5.53 5.62 1.80
CA GLN A 357 7.00 5.61 1.86
C GLN A 357 7.51 6.94 2.41
N LEU A 358 8.75 6.93 2.90
CA LEU A 358 9.43 8.14 3.33
C LEU A 358 10.43 8.58 2.25
N PRO A 359 10.43 9.87 1.83
CA PRO A 359 11.45 10.43 0.94
C PRO A 359 12.88 10.25 1.48
N GLU A 360 13.88 10.07 0.60
CA GLU A 360 15.26 9.81 1.01
C GLU A 360 15.84 10.94 1.90
N ASN A 361 15.52 12.19 1.57
CA ASN A 361 15.97 13.37 2.31
C ASN A 361 15.33 13.52 3.71
N LYS A 362 14.25 12.77 4.01
CA LYS A 362 13.55 12.79 5.29
C LYS A 362 14.02 11.70 6.25
N LYS A 363 14.79 10.72 5.80
CA LYS A 363 15.21 9.56 6.62
C LYS A 363 16.12 9.93 7.79
N VAL A 364 17.05 10.88 7.58
CA VAL A 364 17.94 11.36 8.65
C VAL A 364 17.13 12.03 9.76
N GLU A 365 16.27 12.98 9.38
CA GLU A 365 15.34 13.65 10.30
C GLU A 365 14.46 12.62 11.03
N PHE A 366 13.91 11.63 10.31
CA PHE A 366 13.09 10.59 10.93
C PHE A 366 13.86 9.77 11.96
N LEU A 367 15.09 9.35 11.67
CA LEU A 367 15.93 8.63 12.64
C LEU A 367 16.18 9.46 13.92
N GLU A 368 16.53 10.73 13.76
CA GLU A 368 16.73 11.66 14.90
C GLU A 368 15.46 11.82 15.73
N LEU A 369 14.29 11.95 15.07
CA LEU A 369 13.00 12.04 15.74
C LEU A 369 12.64 10.75 16.48
N LEU A 370 12.96 9.59 15.91
CA LEU A 370 12.76 8.31 16.60
C LEU A 370 13.62 8.21 17.85
N GLN A 371 14.89 8.59 17.77
CA GLN A 371 15.83 8.57 18.90
C GLN A 371 15.39 9.51 20.04
N ASN A 372 14.92 10.71 19.69
CA ASN A 372 14.55 11.72 20.68
C ASN A 372 13.13 11.54 21.25
N TYR A 373 12.17 11.11 20.42
CA TYR A 373 10.74 11.15 20.74
C TYR A 373 10.02 9.80 20.61
N GLY A 374 10.73 8.71 20.28
CA GLY A 374 10.12 7.37 20.16
C GLY A 374 9.45 6.88 21.44
N GLU A 375 10.08 7.09 22.60
CA GLU A 375 9.48 6.74 23.90
C GLU A 375 8.28 7.63 24.23
N SER A 376 8.34 8.91 23.86
CA SER A 376 7.22 9.84 23.99
C SER A 376 6.04 9.42 23.11
N PHE A 377 6.31 8.91 21.90
CA PHE A 377 5.28 8.30 21.05
C PHE A 377 4.62 7.10 21.73
N ASN A 378 5.39 6.20 22.36
CA ASN A 378 4.83 5.04 23.06
C ASN A 378 3.92 5.46 24.22
N LYS A 379 4.32 6.47 25.00
CA LYS A 379 3.46 7.05 26.06
C LYS A 379 2.18 7.65 25.50
N PHE A 380 2.30 8.49 24.46
CA PHE A 380 1.14 9.04 23.75
C PHE A 380 0.21 7.93 23.24
N TYR A 381 0.77 6.87 22.68
CA TYR A 381 0.03 5.77 22.09
C TYR A 381 -0.82 5.03 23.13
N THR A 382 -0.33 4.87 24.36
CA THR A 382 -1.09 4.26 25.47
C THR A 382 -2.03 5.24 26.17
N SER A 383 -1.73 6.54 26.15
CA SER A 383 -2.45 7.61 26.85
C SER A 383 -3.37 8.45 25.94
N GLN A 384 -3.89 7.85 24.86
CA GLN A 384 -4.75 8.58 23.91
C GLN A 384 -6.03 9.15 24.54
N PHE A 385 -6.53 8.57 25.64
CA PHE A 385 -7.77 8.98 26.29
C PHE A 385 -7.69 10.37 26.93
N GLU A 386 -6.58 10.69 27.59
CA GLU A 386 -6.38 11.99 28.25
C GLU A 386 -6.38 13.10 27.20
N LEU A 387 -5.65 12.88 26.10
CA LEU A 387 -5.58 13.82 24.99
C LEU A 387 -6.93 13.96 24.27
N PHE A 388 -7.69 12.86 24.13
CA PHE A 388 -9.07 12.92 23.63
C PHE A 388 -9.94 13.84 24.49
N CYS A 389 -9.84 13.73 25.81
CA CYS A 389 -10.63 14.55 26.73
C CYS A 389 -10.29 16.04 26.61
N THR A 390 -9.01 16.38 26.48
CA THR A 390 -8.55 17.76 26.30
C THR A 390 -8.97 18.31 24.94
N SER A 391 -8.62 17.64 23.85
CA SER A 391 -8.84 18.18 22.49
C SER A 391 -10.31 18.15 22.07
N CYS A 392 -11.16 17.34 22.71
CA CYS A 392 -12.60 17.24 22.42
C CYS A 392 -13.51 17.71 23.58
N GLU A 393 -12.98 18.49 24.53
CA GLU A 393 -13.69 18.92 25.75
C GLU A 393 -15.09 19.49 25.46
N PHE A 394 -15.21 20.33 24.43
CA PHE A 394 -16.47 20.95 24.02
C PHE A 394 -17.61 19.94 23.80
N TYR A 395 -17.30 18.80 23.17
CA TYR A 395 -18.28 17.75 22.89
C TYR A 395 -18.57 16.89 24.13
N LEU A 396 -17.57 16.71 24.99
CA LEU A 396 -17.61 15.84 26.17
C LEU A 396 -18.18 16.52 27.43
N GLN A 397 -18.70 17.74 27.29
CA GLN A 397 -19.35 18.46 28.38
C GLN A 397 -20.47 17.61 29.01
N ASN A 398 -20.63 17.74 30.33
CA ASN A 398 -21.64 17.05 31.13
C ASN A 398 -21.53 15.51 31.13
N LEU A 399 -20.42 14.93 30.67
CA LEU A 399 -20.07 13.53 30.89
C LEU A 399 -19.06 13.43 32.03
N ASN A 400 -19.24 12.45 32.92
CA ASN A 400 -18.21 12.06 33.89
C ASN A 400 -17.11 11.23 33.21
N ASP A 401 -16.01 10.96 33.90
CA ASP A 401 -14.85 10.28 33.31
C ASP A 401 -15.16 8.85 32.85
N ALA A 402 -15.99 8.09 33.59
CA ALA A 402 -16.40 6.74 33.18
C ALA A 402 -17.23 6.74 31.88
N ASP A 403 -18.04 7.78 31.66
CA ASP A 403 -18.81 7.97 30.44
C ASP A 403 -17.91 8.41 29.27
N ARG A 404 -16.94 9.29 29.53
CA ARG A 404 -15.93 9.69 28.55
C ARG A 404 -15.11 8.50 28.06
N GLU A 405 -14.70 7.60 28.95
CA GLU A 405 -13.98 6.37 28.58
C GLU A 405 -14.81 5.48 27.65
N LYS A 406 -16.10 5.31 27.92
CA LYS A 406 -17.01 4.53 27.05
C LYS A 406 -17.19 5.19 25.68
N VAL A 407 -17.30 6.51 25.62
CA VAL A 407 -17.33 7.27 24.35
C VAL A 407 -16.03 7.04 23.58
N PHE A 408 -14.87 7.20 24.22
CA PHE A 408 -13.57 6.95 23.58
C PHE A 408 -13.41 5.49 23.12
N GLY A 409 -13.94 4.53 23.89
CA GLY A 409 -14.00 3.12 23.54
C GLY A 409 -14.74 2.87 22.21
N ARG A 410 -15.79 3.64 21.93
CA ARG A 410 -16.61 3.56 20.70
C ARG A 410 -16.01 4.28 19.50
N MET A 411 -15.03 5.17 19.71
CA MET A 411 -14.32 5.82 18.61
C MET A 411 -13.59 4.78 17.76
N GLN A 412 -13.70 4.92 16.44
CA GLN A 412 -13.06 4.05 15.47
C GLN A 412 -11.55 4.32 15.40
N SER A 413 -10.78 3.26 15.22
CA SER A 413 -9.35 3.36 14.92
C SER A 413 -9.10 3.90 13.50
N GLY A 414 -7.91 4.42 13.25
CA GLY A 414 -7.48 4.87 11.92
C GLY A 414 -7.89 6.32 11.62
N CYS A 415 -8.14 7.12 12.65
CA CYS A 415 -8.56 8.51 12.49
C CYS A 415 -7.39 9.46 12.24
N PHE A 416 -6.14 9.02 12.40
CA PHE A 416 -4.94 9.87 12.43
C PHE A 416 -4.81 10.87 11.27
N THR A 417 -5.14 10.45 10.05
CA THR A 417 -5.04 11.29 8.84
C THR A 417 -6.34 12.03 8.49
N SER A 418 -7.38 11.94 9.32
CA SER A 418 -8.65 12.65 9.09
C SER A 418 -8.44 14.16 9.23
N ASP A 419 -9.17 14.94 8.45
CA ASP A 419 -9.28 16.38 8.68
C ASP A 419 -10.10 16.68 9.96
N ASN A 420 -9.93 17.88 10.50
CA ASN A 420 -10.53 18.27 11.76
C ASN A 420 -12.07 18.29 11.70
N ALA A 421 -12.68 18.72 10.59
CA ALA A 421 -14.13 18.79 10.46
C ALA A 421 -14.76 17.39 10.44
N SER A 422 -14.20 16.48 9.65
CA SER A 422 -14.65 15.09 9.58
C SER A 422 -14.48 14.36 10.91
N TYR A 423 -13.36 14.61 11.62
CA TYR A 423 -13.12 14.00 12.92
C TYR A 423 -14.11 14.49 13.97
N ASN A 424 -14.30 15.80 14.08
CA ASN A 424 -15.20 16.40 15.07
C ASN A 424 -16.66 15.98 14.86
N LYS A 425 -17.10 15.85 13.61
CA LYS A 425 -18.44 15.32 13.30
C LYS A 425 -18.62 13.89 13.83
N LYS A 426 -17.61 13.02 13.67
CA LYS A 426 -17.66 11.65 14.22
C LYS A 426 -17.72 11.66 15.75
N VAL A 427 -16.93 12.53 16.40
CA VAL A 427 -16.97 12.68 17.87
C VAL A 427 -18.37 13.07 18.32
N GLU A 428 -18.97 14.09 17.68
CA GLU A 428 -20.33 14.54 17.98
C GLU A 428 -21.36 13.43 17.80
N GLU A 429 -21.30 12.68 16.69
CA GLU A 429 -22.18 11.55 16.42
C GLU A 429 -22.08 10.46 17.50
N VAL A 430 -20.87 10.08 17.90
CA VAL A 430 -20.63 9.06 18.94
C VAL A 430 -21.12 9.54 20.31
N VAL A 431 -20.86 10.80 20.67
CA VAL A 431 -21.33 11.40 21.92
C VAL A 431 -22.86 11.46 21.97
N ASN A 432 -23.50 11.93 20.90
CA ASN A 432 -24.95 12.02 20.84
C ASN A 432 -25.60 10.64 20.92
N GLN A 433 -25.03 9.64 20.25
CA GLN A 433 -25.50 8.26 20.35
C GLN A 433 -25.33 7.69 21.78
N TYR A 434 -24.20 7.96 22.43
CA TYR A 434 -23.97 7.55 23.81
C TYR A 434 -24.97 8.19 24.80
N ARG A 435 -25.24 9.49 24.65
CA ARG A 435 -26.21 10.21 25.49
C ARG A 435 -27.63 9.63 25.38
N LYS A 436 -28.08 9.29 24.17
CA LYS A 436 -29.38 8.62 23.94
C LYS A 436 -29.49 7.32 24.71
N GLU A 437 -28.45 6.50 24.66
CA GLU A 437 -28.41 5.21 25.35
C GLU A 437 -28.40 5.36 26.87
N LEU A 438 -27.58 6.28 27.40
CA LEU A 438 -27.51 6.56 28.83
C LEU A 438 -28.88 7.06 29.37
N GLY A 439 -29.52 7.95 28.63
CA GLY A 439 -30.85 8.45 28.96
C GLY A 439 -31.93 7.38 28.93
N SER A 440 -31.91 6.50 27.91
CA SER A 440 -32.82 5.34 27.81
C SER A 440 -32.63 4.36 28.99
N ILE A 441 -31.39 4.08 29.37
CA ILE A 441 -31.07 3.23 30.52
C ILE A 441 -31.58 3.87 31.82
N ARG A 442 -31.35 5.18 32.01
CA ARG A 442 -31.83 5.90 33.20
C ARG A 442 -33.35 5.83 33.34
N LEU A 443 -34.08 6.04 32.24
CA LEU A 443 -35.54 5.92 32.21
C LEU A 443 -36.02 4.53 32.63
N LYS A 444 -35.43 3.47 32.07
CA LYS A 444 -35.76 2.08 32.43
C LYS A 444 -35.44 1.76 33.88
N ASN A 445 -34.33 2.27 34.41
CA ASN A 445 -33.95 2.07 35.81
C ASN A 445 -34.93 2.75 36.77
N ILE A 446 -35.32 4.00 36.52
CA ILE A 446 -36.34 4.70 37.33
C ILE A 446 -37.64 3.89 37.33
N TRP A 447 -38.10 3.45 36.16
CA TRP A 447 -39.31 2.65 36.04
C TRP A 447 -39.23 1.34 36.84
N LYS A 448 -38.12 0.61 36.68
CA LYS A 448 -37.90 -0.68 37.35
C LYS A 448 -37.78 -0.53 38.86
N GLU A 449 -37.07 0.49 39.33
CA GLU A 449 -36.96 0.79 40.76
C GLU A 449 -38.34 1.10 41.37
N LYS A 450 -39.15 1.90 40.68
CA LYS A 450 -40.45 2.36 41.19
C LYS A 450 -41.58 1.33 41.05
N THR A 451 -41.52 0.42 40.08
CA THR A 451 -42.64 -0.51 39.78
C THR A 451 -42.27 -1.98 39.82
N GLN A 452 -40.99 -2.32 39.98
CA GLN A 452 -40.46 -3.69 39.92
C GLN A 452 -40.71 -4.42 38.58
N THR A 453 -41.06 -3.68 37.53
CA THR A 453 -41.27 -4.22 36.17
C THR A 453 -40.36 -3.52 35.17
N ASP A 454 -40.06 -4.17 34.04
CA ASP A 454 -39.11 -3.61 33.06
C ASP A 454 -39.72 -2.54 32.14
N SER A 455 -41.05 -2.43 32.06
CA SER A 455 -41.74 -1.41 31.25
C SER A 455 -43.22 -1.25 31.66
N PRO A 456 -43.90 -0.15 31.27
CA PRO A 456 -45.34 0.01 31.46
C PRO A 456 -46.17 -1.12 30.83
N ARG A 457 -45.72 -1.66 29.69
CA ARG A 457 -46.35 -2.85 29.07
C ARG A 457 -46.24 -4.07 29.96
N LYS A 458 -45.04 -4.32 30.50
CA LYS A 458 -44.83 -5.46 31.40
C LYS A 458 -45.61 -5.32 32.69
N TRP A 459 -45.73 -4.10 33.22
CA TRP A 459 -46.61 -3.81 34.34
C TRP A 459 -48.06 -4.21 34.04
N SER A 460 -48.59 -3.85 32.88
CA SER A 460 -49.97 -4.21 32.52
C SER A 460 -50.18 -5.71 32.39
N GLU A 461 -49.21 -6.43 31.83
CA GLU A 461 -49.24 -7.91 31.75
C GLU A 461 -49.25 -8.56 33.13
N VAL A 462 -48.36 -8.12 34.04
CA VAL A 462 -48.26 -8.69 35.39
C VAL A 462 -49.54 -8.44 36.20
N ASN A 463 -50.11 -7.24 36.09
CA ASN A 463 -51.30 -6.84 36.86
C ASN A 463 -52.63 -7.13 36.15
N LYS A 464 -52.58 -7.69 34.93
CA LYS A 464 -53.75 -8.03 34.10
C LYS A 464 -54.75 -6.88 33.96
N MET A 465 -54.24 -5.68 33.71
CA MET A 465 -55.05 -4.48 33.45
C MET A 465 -54.21 -3.40 32.76
N PRO A 466 -54.81 -2.44 32.03
CA PRO A 466 -54.05 -1.33 31.49
C PRO A 466 -53.53 -0.44 32.59
N ILE A 467 -52.24 -0.11 32.55
CA ILE A 467 -51.64 0.88 33.46
C ILE A 467 -52.32 2.25 33.42
N LEU A 468 -52.85 2.66 32.25
CA LEU A 468 -53.59 3.91 32.11
C LEU A 468 -54.91 3.91 32.89
N ALA A 469 -55.46 2.75 33.28
CA ALA A 469 -56.63 2.68 34.15
C ALA A 469 -56.36 3.25 35.55
N MET A 470 -55.09 3.26 35.98
CA MET A 470 -54.64 3.84 37.25
C MET A 470 -54.52 5.35 37.23
N ILE A 471 -54.64 5.99 36.05
CA ILE A 471 -54.36 7.40 35.87
C ILE A 471 -55.67 8.21 35.78
N PRO A 472 -55.76 9.38 36.44
CA PRO A 472 -56.87 10.33 36.30
C PRO A 472 -57.07 10.82 34.86
N ASP A 473 -58.32 11.17 34.51
CA ASP A 473 -58.69 11.52 33.12
C ASP A 473 -57.94 12.74 32.56
N ASP A 474 -57.61 13.71 33.41
CA ASP A 474 -56.89 14.94 33.04
C ASP A 474 -55.40 14.70 32.76
N GLU A 475 -54.82 13.59 33.24
CA GLU A 475 -53.41 13.23 33.01
C GLU A 475 -53.21 12.16 31.93
N LEU A 476 -54.29 11.55 31.41
CA LEU A 476 -54.21 10.41 30.49
C LEU A 476 -53.40 10.68 29.22
N VAL A 477 -53.52 11.87 28.64
CA VAL A 477 -52.83 12.22 27.38
C VAL A 477 -51.31 12.27 27.60
N ASP A 478 -50.88 12.91 28.68
CA ASP A 478 -49.47 13.02 29.02
C ASP A 478 -48.91 11.66 29.44
N CYS A 479 -49.56 10.92 30.34
CA CYS A 479 -49.14 9.57 30.72
C CYS A 479 -49.03 8.62 29.52
N ARG A 480 -49.99 8.67 28.58
CA ARG A 480 -49.94 7.85 27.36
C ARG A 480 -48.70 8.16 26.52
N ARG A 481 -48.34 9.44 26.37
CA ARG A 481 -47.12 9.86 25.68
C ARG A 481 -45.87 9.35 26.41
N ILE A 482 -45.78 9.57 27.72
CA ILE A 482 -44.60 9.21 28.52
C ILE A 482 -44.40 7.70 28.59
N PHE A 483 -45.47 6.92 28.82
CA PHE A 483 -45.40 5.46 28.80
C PHE A 483 -45.06 4.91 27.42
N GLY A 484 -45.49 5.59 26.36
CA GLY A 484 -45.05 5.33 24.99
C GLY A 484 -43.55 5.51 24.80
N ILE A 485 -42.97 6.59 25.32
CA ILE A 485 -41.52 6.85 25.29
C ILE A 485 -40.76 5.77 26.07
N LEU A 486 -41.23 5.42 27.28
CA LEU A 486 -40.62 4.36 28.11
C LEU A 486 -40.65 2.98 27.45
N SER A 487 -41.68 2.72 26.64
CA SER A 487 -41.84 1.47 25.91
C SER A 487 -41.12 1.49 24.54
N SER A 488 -40.58 2.64 24.12
CA SER A 488 -39.85 2.76 22.86
C SER A 488 -38.46 2.12 22.97
N PRO A 489 -38.04 1.29 21.99
CA PRO A 489 -36.70 0.75 21.97
C PRO A 489 -35.63 1.83 21.74
N ASN A 490 -35.97 2.92 21.01
CA ASN A 490 -35.05 3.98 20.61
C ASN A 490 -35.71 5.38 20.74
N PRO A 491 -35.91 5.91 21.96
CA PRO A 491 -36.47 7.25 22.15
C PRO A 491 -35.47 8.33 21.69
N THR A 492 -35.98 9.49 21.22
CA THR A 492 -35.11 10.63 20.85
C THR A 492 -34.60 11.37 22.10
N ASP A 493 -33.53 12.16 22.00
CA ASP A 493 -33.02 12.95 23.14
C ASP A 493 -34.08 13.88 23.74
N LYS A 494 -34.90 14.47 22.87
CA LYS A 494 -36.01 15.31 23.28
C LYS A 494 -37.05 14.51 24.07
N ASP A 495 -37.41 13.32 23.59
CA ASP A 495 -38.36 12.44 24.26
C ASP A 495 -37.81 11.95 25.61
N VAL A 496 -36.53 11.60 25.66
CA VAL A 496 -35.86 11.17 26.88
C VAL A 496 -35.93 12.26 27.95
N ASN A 497 -35.59 13.49 27.59
CA ASN A 497 -35.63 14.61 28.53
C ASN A 497 -37.05 14.92 29.01
N ILE A 498 -38.04 14.90 28.11
CA ILE A 498 -39.45 15.08 28.47
C ILE A 498 -39.90 13.99 29.46
N ALA A 499 -39.54 12.74 29.20
CA ALA A 499 -39.89 11.62 30.08
C ALA A 499 -39.19 11.70 31.43
N LEU A 500 -37.90 12.03 31.48
CA LEU A 500 -37.16 12.17 32.75
C LEU A 500 -37.79 13.25 33.63
N THR A 501 -38.04 14.44 33.08
CA THR A 501 -38.66 15.55 33.82
C THR A 501 -40.03 15.17 34.37
N TYR A 502 -40.87 14.49 33.56
CA TYR A 502 -42.20 14.07 34.01
C TYR A 502 -42.14 13.03 35.12
N LEU A 503 -41.25 12.02 35.00
CA LEU A 503 -41.12 10.96 36.01
C LEU A 503 -40.58 11.45 37.36
N GLU A 504 -39.79 12.52 37.37
CA GLU A 504 -39.32 13.18 38.60
C GLU A 504 -40.48 13.82 39.39
N SER A 505 -41.52 14.32 38.70
CA SER A 505 -42.71 14.91 39.32
C SER A 505 -43.93 13.98 39.39
N PHE A 506 -43.81 12.72 38.97
CA PHE A 506 -44.93 11.78 38.91
C PHE A 506 -45.38 11.35 40.32
N THR A 507 -46.67 11.50 40.61
CA THR A 507 -47.25 11.36 41.96
C THR A 507 -47.88 9.99 42.23
N HIS A 508 -48.27 9.25 41.19
CA HIS A 508 -49.03 8.00 41.31
C HIS A 508 -48.18 6.74 41.57
N TRP A 509 -46.89 6.87 41.90
CA TRP A 509 -46.00 5.72 42.12
C TRP A 509 -46.47 4.75 43.21
N SER A 510 -47.07 5.25 44.29
CA SER A 510 -47.59 4.41 45.38
C SER A 510 -48.79 3.58 44.93
N GLU A 511 -49.72 4.21 44.22
CA GLU A 511 -50.96 3.57 43.72
C GLU A 511 -50.66 2.47 42.71
N LEU A 512 -49.65 2.66 41.85
CA LEU A 512 -49.19 1.62 40.92
C LEU A 512 -48.68 0.34 41.60
N ASN A 513 -48.36 0.38 42.89
CA ASN A 513 -47.88 -0.77 43.66
C ASN A 513 -48.91 -1.29 44.68
N ASP A 514 -50.06 -0.64 44.83
CA ASP A 514 -51.09 -1.01 45.81
C ASP A 514 -52.20 -1.88 45.17
N GLU A 515 -52.38 -3.11 45.67
CA GLU A 515 -53.37 -4.05 45.11
C GLU A 515 -54.82 -3.56 45.24
N SER A 516 -55.15 -2.88 46.35
CA SER A 516 -56.50 -2.35 46.56
C SER A 516 -56.78 -1.19 45.59
N ALA A 517 -55.80 -0.32 45.35
CA ALA A 517 -55.89 0.75 44.36
C ALA A 517 -56.09 0.18 42.95
N LYS A 518 -55.34 -0.86 42.57
CA LYS A 518 -55.47 -1.55 41.27
C LYS A 518 -56.88 -2.13 41.08
N ASP A 519 -57.40 -2.82 42.07
CA ASP A 519 -58.73 -3.43 41.99
C ASP A 519 -59.83 -2.37 41.96
N ASN A 520 -59.71 -1.29 42.73
CA ASN A 520 -60.65 -0.18 42.69
C ASN A 520 -60.64 0.54 41.33
N ALA A 521 -59.45 0.78 40.77
CA ALA A 521 -59.31 1.36 39.43
C ALA A 521 -59.92 0.44 38.36
N PHE A 522 -59.69 -0.87 38.45
CA PHE A 522 -60.29 -1.83 37.52
C PHE A 522 -61.83 -1.85 37.63
N LYS A 523 -62.38 -1.88 38.85
CA LYS A 523 -63.83 -1.79 39.10
C LYS A 523 -64.42 -0.53 38.46
N ALA A 524 -63.83 0.62 38.72
CA ALA A 524 -64.30 1.91 38.24
C ALA A 524 -64.25 2.02 36.71
N ARG A 525 -63.18 1.50 36.07
CA ARG A 525 -62.94 1.66 34.63
C ARG A 525 -63.61 0.60 33.75
N PHE A 526 -63.85 -0.60 34.26
CA PHE A 526 -64.27 -1.74 33.44
C PHE A 526 -65.57 -2.41 33.89
N LEU A 527 -65.87 -2.41 35.19
CA LEU A 527 -67.03 -3.13 35.71
C LEU A 527 -68.24 -2.23 35.91
N GLU A 528 -68.02 -0.96 36.31
CA GLU A 528 -69.09 0.00 36.58
C GLU A 528 -70.18 -0.64 37.48
N ASP A 529 -71.44 -0.64 37.06
CA ASP A 529 -72.57 -1.22 37.80
C ASP A 529 -72.46 -2.74 38.01
N LYS A 530 -71.70 -3.44 37.16
CA LYS A 530 -71.48 -4.90 37.26
C LYS A 530 -70.59 -5.27 38.44
N SER A 531 -69.89 -4.31 39.04
CA SER A 531 -69.06 -4.52 40.23
C SER A 531 -69.85 -5.03 41.44
N VAL A 532 -71.18 -4.82 41.48
CA VAL A 532 -72.06 -5.37 42.52
C VAL A 532 -72.14 -6.89 42.46
N LEU A 533 -72.07 -7.46 41.25
CA LEU A 533 -72.10 -8.89 41.00
C LEU A 533 -70.69 -9.48 40.96
N LEU A 534 -69.78 -8.81 40.24
CA LEU A 534 -68.42 -9.26 39.98
C LEU A 534 -67.45 -8.80 41.08
N GLN A 535 -67.57 -9.41 42.27
CA GLN A 535 -66.76 -9.04 43.45
C GLN A 535 -65.32 -9.59 43.39
N ASN A 536 -65.10 -10.75 42.76
CA ASN A 536 -63.79 -11.38 42.62
C ASN A 536 -63.04 -10.82 41.40
N ILE A 537 -62.28 -9.75 41.60
CA ILE A 537 -61.60 -9.04 40.50
C ILE A 537 -60.52 -9.88 39.83
N SER A 538 -59.81 -10.71 40.58
CA SER A 538 -58.76 -11.57 40.04
C SER A 538 -59.33 -12.56 39.01
N GLU A 539 -60.49 -13.16 39.31
CA GLU A 539 -61.17 -14.09 38.41
C GLU A 539 -61.68 -13.41 37.14
N VAL A 540 -62.22 -12.19 37.28
CA VAL A 540 -62.65 -11.40 36.11
C VAL A 540 -61.46 -11.06 35.22
N LYS A 541 -60.33 -10.63 35.79
CA LYS A 541 -59.09 -10.33 35.05
C LYS A 541 -58.59 -11.57 34.30
N GLU A 542 -58.61 -12.75 34.92
CA GLU A 542 -58.23 -14.03 34.31
C GLU A 542 -59.17 -14.46 33.18
N TYR A 543 -60.47 -14.27 33.37
CA TYR A 543 -61.45 -14.57 32.33
C TYR A 543 -61.25 -13.66 31.11
N VAL A 544 -61.07 -12.36 31.32
CA VAL A 544 -60.81 -11.41 30.23
C VAL A 544 -59.51 -11.76 29.50
N GLU A 545 -58.43 -12.06 30.23
CA GLU A 545 -57.13 -12.43 29.65
C GLU A 545 -57.21 -13.70 28.80
N SER A 546 -57.98 -14.70 29.22
CA SER A 546 -58.13 -15.96 28.47
C SER A 546 -59.06 -15.86 27.25
N HIS A 547 -59.91 -14.83 27.19
CA HIS A 547 -60.94 -14.68 26.14
C HIS A 547 -60.72 -13.49 25.21
N VAL A 548 -59.75 -12.62 25.50
CA VAL A 548 -59.37 -11.47 24.67
C VAL A 548 -57.93 -11.63 24.20
N SER A 549 -57.72 -11.61 22.88
CA SER A 549 -56.39 -11.80 22.28
C SER A 549 -55.44 -10.60 22.45
N ASP A 550 -55.98 -9.40 22.69
CA ASP A 550 -55.19 -8.19 22.89
C ASP A 550 -54.50 -8.20 24.26
N SER A 551 -53.27 -7.68 24.31
CA SER A 551 -52.51 -7.52 25.56
C SER A 551 -53.27 -6.67 26.58
N PRO A 552 -53.16 -6.96 27.90
CA PRO A 552 -53.73 -6.13 28.96
C PRO A 552 -53.39 -4.64 28.86
N TYR A 553 -52.25 -4.29 28.27
CA TYR A 553 -51.88 -2.89 28.03
C TYR A 553 -52.87 -2.15 27.10
N ASN A 554 -53.53 -2.87 26.18
CA ASN A 554 -54.43 -2.34 25.17
C ASN A 554 -55.92 -2.57 25.49
N TRP A 555 -56.28 -2.97 26.71
CA TRP A 555 -57.69 -3.25 27.03
C TRP A 555 -58.55 -2.00 27.20
N MET A 556 -57.94 -0.84 27.47
CA MET A 556 -58.68 0.42 27.60
C MET A 556 -59.43 0.72 26.30
N GLU A 557 -60.74 0.96 26.40
CA GLU A 557 -61.64 1.21 25.26
C GLU A 557 -61.77 0.03 24.26
N ASN A 558 -61.29 -1.17 24.59
CA ASN A 558 -61.40 -2.34 23.71
C ASN A 558 -62.80 -2.98 23.80
N PRO A 559 -63.59 -3.01 22.71
CA PRO A 559 -64.95 -3.56 22.74
C PRO A 559 -65.01 -5.06 23.05
N ASN A 560 -63.93 -5.81 22.76
CA ASN A 560 -63.88 -7.24 23.05
C ASN A 560 -63.72 -7.51 24.55
N VAL A 561 -63.04 -6.61 25.27
CA VAL A 561 -62.93 -6.65 26.73
C VAL A 561 -64.30 -6.42 27.36
N THR A 562 -65.01 -5.38 26.92
CA THR A 562 -66.39 -5.12 27.38
C THR A 562 -67.29 -6.33 27.14
N LYS A 563 -67.27 -6.92 25.94
CA LYS A 563 -68.06 -8.12 25.62
C LYS A 563 -67.69 -9.33 26.47
N ALA A 564 -66.40 -9.52 26.80
CA ALA A 564 -65.96 -10.61 27.67
C ALA A 564 -66.50 -10.41 29.09
N ILE A 565 -66.38 -9.20 29.64
CA ILE A 565 -66.92 -8.84 30.95
C ILE A 565 -68.45 -9.02 30.97
N ASP A 566 -69.16 -8.61 29.93
CA ASP A 566 -70.61 -8.79 29.81
C ASP A 566 -71.01 -10.26 29.84
N ARG A 567 -70.32 -11.11 29.09
CA ARG A 567 -70.57 -12.57 29.10
C ARG A 567 -70.29 -13.19 30.46
N PHE A 568 -69.24 -12.75 31.14
CA PHE A 568 -68.91 -13.21 32.48
C PHE A 568 -69.98 -12.78 33.49
N ALA A 569 -70.41 -11.52 33.42
CA ALA A 569 -71.50 -10.98 34.23
C ALA A 569 -72.83 -11.70 33.97
N ASP A 570 -73.16 -11.99 32.71
CA ASP A 570 -74.39 -12.74 32.36
C ASP A 570 -74.37 -14.16 32.94
N ALA A 571 -73.22 -14.83 32.89
CA ALA A 571 -73.04 -16.16 33.48
C ALA A 571 -73.17 -16.13 35.01
N GLU A 572 -72.49 -15.20 35.68
CA GLU A 572 -72.60 -15.00 37.14
C GLU A 572 -74.01 -14.59 37.57
N TYR A 573 -74.68 -13.76 36.77
CA TYR A 573 -76.05 -13.35 37.05
C TYR A 573 -77.01 -14.54 36.94
N SER A 574 -76.82 -15.39 35.94
CA SER A 574 -77.62 -16.59 35.76
C SER A 574 -77.39 -17.64 36.84
N SER A 575 -76.18 -17.71 37.41
CA SER A 575 -75.81 -18.68 38.45
C SER A 575 -76.25 -18.25 39.85
N VAL A 576 -75.98 -17.00 40.24
CA VAL A 576 -76.17 -16.51 41.62
C VAL A 576 -76.87 -15.15 41.66
N GLY A 577 -76.66 -14.29 40.66
CA GLY A 577 -77.22 -12.92 40.66
C GLY A 577 -78.75 -12.85 40.58
N CYS A 578 -79.39 -13.79 39.89
CA CYS A 578 -80.85 -13.90 39.80
C CYS A 578 -81.46 -14.18 41.17
N ASP A 579 -80.91 -15.16 41.90
CA ASP A 579 -81.36 -15.51 43.25
C ASP A 579 -81.14 -14.35 44.23
N LEU A 580 -80.02 -13.63 44.12
CA LEU A 580 -79.76 -12.41 44.91
C LEU A 580 -80.75 -11.29 44.60
N ALA A 581 -81.13 -11.12 43.32
CA ALA A 581 -82.15 -10.16 42.91
C ALA A 581 -83.52 -10.55 43.45
N ILE A 582 -83.89 -11.83 43.39
CA ILE A 582 -85.13 -12.37 43.96
C ILE A 582 -85.15 -12.16 45.48
N GLN A 583 -84.09 -12.51 46.20
CA GLN A 583 -83.99 -12.27 47.64
C GLN A 583 -84.14 -10.78 48.00
N LYS A 584 -83.54 -9.88 47.21
CA LYS A 584 -83.76 -8.44 47.39
C LYS A 584 -85.23 -8.07 47.19
N ILE A 585 -85.90 -8.59 46.17
CA ILE A 585 -87.33 -8.37 45.94
C ILE A 585 -88.18 -8.91 47.09
N ASP A 586 -87.89 -10.13 47.57
CA ASP A 586 -88.61 -10.78 48.67
C ASP A 586 -88.43 -10.04 50.00
N SER A 587 -87.29 -9.38 50.19
CA SER A 587 -87.01 -8.54 51.37
C SER A 587 -87.69 -7.17 51.34
N MET A 588 -88.20 -6.73 50.19
CA MET A 588 -88.95 -5.48 50.06
C MET A 588 -90.41 -5.69 50.49
N ASN A 589 -91.03 -4.65 51.05
CA ASN A 589 -92.46 -4.73 51.34
C ASN A 589 -93.29 -4.68 50.02
N PRO A 590 -94.51 -5.25 50.01
CA PRO A 590 -95.31 -5.38 48.78
C PRO A 590 -95.61 -4.06 48.05
N GLU A 591 -95.75 -2.96 48.78
CA GLU A 591 -96.04 -1.65 48.16
C GLU A 591 -94.81 -1.03 47.50
N ASP A 592 -93.62 -1.23 48.08
CA ASP A 592 -92.36 -0.83 47.49
C ASP A 592 -92.02 -1.66 46.24
N VAL A 593 -92.31 -2.96 46.23
CA VAL A 593 -92.17 -3.81 45.02
C VAL A 593 -93.10 -3.33 43.92
N LYS A 594 -94.39 -3.06 44.24
CA LYS A 594 -95.36 -2.58 43.25
C LYS A 594 -95.00 -1.20 42.71
N ARG A 595 -94.45 -0.32 43.55
CA ARG A 595 -93.94 0.99 43.14
C ARG A 595 -92.71 0.84 42.24
N TYR A 596 -91.75 0.01 42.63
CA TYR A 596 -90.54 -0.27 41.87
C TYR A 596 -90.86 -0.86 40.49
N LEU A 597 -91.76 -1.85 40.42
CA LEU A 597 -92.18 -2.47 39.16
C LEU A 597 -92.87 -1.46 38.22
N LYS A 598 -93.72 -0.58 38.76
CA LYS A 598 -94.35 0.52 38.00
C LYS A 598 -93.33 1.52 37.48
N GLU A 599 -92.31 1.87 38.25
CA GLU A 599 -91.22 2.74 37.82
C GLU A 599 -90.31 2.05 36.78
N LEU A 600 -90.07 0.75 36.95
CA LEU A 600 -89.25 -0.05 36.02
C LEU A 600 -89.89 -0.13 34.63
N ILE A 601 -91.20 -0.36 34.53
CA ILE A 601 -91.89 -0.44 33.23
C ILE A 601 -92.04 0.93 32.54
N LYS A 602 -92.10 2.03 33.30
CA LYS A 602 -92.10 3.39 32.72
C LYS A 602 -90.79 3.66 31.96
N ASN A 603 -89.68 3.10 32.46
CA ASN A 603 -88.34 3.36 31.97
C ASN A 603 -87.75 2.20 31.15
N ASN A 604 -88.40 1.02 31.13
CA ASN A 604 -87.96 -0.16 30.40
C ASN A 604 -89.15 -0.87 29.70
N MET A 605 -89.37 -0.49 28.44
CA MET A 605 -90.45 -1.02 27.59
C MET A 605 -90.43 -2.56 27.47
N LYS A 606 -89.24 -3.18 27.42
CA LYS A 606 -89.12 -4.64 27.25
C LYS A 606 -89.72 -5.39 28.45
N VAL A 607 -89.48 -4.91 29.66
CA VAL A 607 -90.07 -5.51 30.89
C VAL A 607 -91.59 -5.33 30.90
N GLY A 608 -92.08 -4.15 30.50
CA GLY A 608 -93.53 -3.88 30.40
C GLY A 608 -94.23 -4.82 29.41
N LEU A 609 -93.65 -5.05 28.23
CA LEU A 609 -94.17 -5.99 27.24
C LEU A 609 -94.23 -7.42 27.76
N GLN A 610 -93.20 -7.90 28.48
CA GLN A 610 -93.22 -9.25 29.04
C GLN A 610 -94.31 -9.45 30.09
N ILE A 611 -94.63 -8.43 30.88
CA ILE A 611 -95.72 -8.51 31.87
C ILE A 611 -97.09 -8.62 31.18
N ILE A 612 -97.32 -7.85 30.10
CA ILE A 612 -98.57 -7.87 29.32
C ILE A 612 -98.77 -9.21 28.60
N ILE A 613 -97.69 -9.86 28.16
CA ILE A 613 -97.77 -11.13 27.42
C ILE A 613 -98.02 -12.31 28.37
N ASN A 614 -97.44 -12.29 29.57
CA ASN A 614 -97.40 -13.44 30.49
C ASN A 614 -98.40 -13.37 31.65
N ASN A 615 -99.16 -12.28 31.79
CA ASN A 615 -100.27 -12.12 32.74
C ASN A 615 -101.44 -11.43 32.02
#